data_AF-A0A963XF82-F1
#
_entry.id   AF-A0A963XF82-F1
#
_cell.length_a   1.000
_cell.length_b   1.000
_cell.length_c   1.000
_cell.angle_alpha   90.00
_cell.angle_beta   90.00
_cell.angle_gamma   90.00
#
_symmetry.space_group_name_H-M   'P 1'
#
loop_
_entity.id
_entity.type
_entity.pdbx_description
1 polymer ?
#
loop_
_entity_poly.entity_id
_entity_poly.type
_entity_poly.pdbx_seq_one_letter_code
_entity_poly.pdbx_strand_id
1 'polypeptide(L)'
;MLTVLYSFGGLALGAMAAVRLVHGRRAGTLFGPDPRAAWRDFVTVVLPLLGFQAFLGALALSDPAVKPGLTLWSFIGYLPFALPGILVQCAAEELVFRGYLQQQLAARVRTPMVWMGLPSAIFAFGHYLPEDFGAGALMIVLWAFVFGCLAADLTARTGSIGAAVAFHMANNVSAMLIVGLAGNLDGLALWTLEVDFDSGEQFAVLL
;
A
#
# COMPACT_ATOMS: atom_id res chain seq x y z
N MET A 1 -3.20 3.76 15.45
CA MET A 1 -3.35 3.70 13.98
C MET A 1 -3.11 5.04 13.29
N LEU A 2 -3.92 6.08 13.52
CA LEU A 2 -3.74 7.38 12.84
C LEU A 2 -2.31 7.95 12.97
N THR A 3 -1.74 7.96 14.18
CA THR A 3 -0.35 8.41 14.41
C THR A 3 0.67 7.62 13.58
N VAL A 4 0.46 6.31 13.44
CA VAL A 4 1.33 5.45 12.62
C VAL A 4 1.24 5.87 11.16
N LEU A 5 0.04 6.01 10.60
CA LEU A 5 -0.17 6.44 9.21
C LEU A 5 0.52 7.78 8.91
N TYR A 6 0.36 8.78 9.77
CA TYR A 6 0.98 10.09 9.56
C TYR A 6 2.50 10.09 9.81
N SER A 7 3.04 9.16 10.60
CA SER A 7 4.49 9.06 10.83
C SER A 7 5.29 8.76 9.55
N PHE A 8 4.66 8.13 8.56
CA PHE A 8 5.24 7.91 7.23
C PHE A 8 5.55 9.22 6.48
N GLY A 9 5.00 10.36 6.90
CA GLY A 9 5.45 11.66 6.41
C GLY A 9 6.97 11.86 6.58
N GLY A 10 7.55 11.33 7.66
CA GLY A 10 9.01 11.33 7.86
C GLY A 10 9.76 10.54 6.79
N LEU A 11 9.22 9.39 6.37
CA LEU A 11 9.76 8.58 5.28
C LEU A 11 9.76 9.33 3.95
N ALA A 12 8.64 9.99 3.61
CA ALA A 12 8.54 10.81 2.41
C ALA A 12 9.55 11.97 2.41
N LEU A 13 9.64 12.70 3.54
CA LEU A 13 10.60 13.79 3.71
C LEU A 13 12.04 13.30 3.60
N GLY A 14 12.35 12.13 4.16
CA GLY A 14 13.67 11.49 4.06
C GLY A 14 14.08 11.22 2.61
N ALA A 15 13.20 10.65 1.79
CA ALA A 15 13.49 10.41 0.38
C ALA A 15 13.60 11.71 -0.44
N MET A 16 12.75 12.71 -0.16
CA MET A 16 12.86 14.04 -0.77
C MET A 16 14.17 14.75 -0.38
N ALA A 17 14.63 14.61 0.86
CA ALA A 17 15.90 15.14 1.30
C ALA A 17 17.06 14.39 0.62
N ALA A 18 17.02 13.06 0.57
CA ALA A 18 18.03 12.24 -0.08
C ALA A 18 18.19 12.60 -1.56
N VAL A 19 17.10 12.79 -2.32
CA VAL A 19 17.20 13.15 -3.74
C VAL A 19 17.76 14.56 -3.95
N ARG A 20 17.47 15.50 -3.05
CA ARG A 20 18.01 16.87 -3.13
C ARG A 20 19.47 16.94 -2.72
N LEU A 21 19.81 16.36 -1.58
CA LEU A 21 21.11 16.51 -0.93
C LEU A 21 22.18 15.60 -1.54
N VAL A 22 21.82 14.36 -1.90
CA VAL A 22 22.78 13.37 -2.43
C VAL A 22 22.86 13.45 -3.95
N HIS A 23 21.71 13.63 -4.62
CA HIS A 23 21.63 13.54 -6.09
C HIS A 23 21.49 14.90 -6.79
N GLY A 24 21.36 16.01 -6.05
CA GLY A 24 21.23 17.35 -6.63
C GLY A 24 19.95 17.57 -7.46
N ARG A 25 18.95 16.69 -7.36
CA ARG A 25 17.72 16.74 -8.15
C ARG A 25 16.59 17.38 -7.36
N ARG A 26 15.66 18.04 -8.04
CA ARG A 26 14.45 18.58 -7.41
C ARG A 26 13.59 17.44 -6.85
N ALA A 27 13.09 17.56 -5.61
CA ALA A 27 12.25 16.54 -4.98
C ALA A 27 11.00 16.18 -5.80
N GLY A 28 10.42 17.14 -6.52
CA GLY A 28 9.28 16.91 -7.40
C GLY A 28 9.52 15.82 -8.46
N THR A 29 10.77 15.56 -8.83
CA THR A 29 11.12 14.54 -9.83
C THR A 29 10.88 13.10 -9.36
N LEU A 30 10.62 12.88 -8.06
CA LEU A 30 10.23 11.58 -7.52
C LEU A 30 8.77 11.21 -7.85
N PHE A 31 7.94 12.21 -8.16
CA PHE A 31 6.53 11.99 -8.45
C PHE A 31 6.27 11.68 -9.94
N GLY A 32 7.21 12.05 -10.81
CA GLY A 32 7.06 12.03 -12.26
C GLY A 32 7.30 13.42 -12.89
N PRO A 33 7.33 13.51 -14.22
CA PRO A 33 7.63 14.77 -14.92
C PRO A 33 6.46 15.76 -14.96
N ASP A 34 5.20 15.26 -14.94
CA ASP A 34 3.99 16.08 -14.98
C ASP A 34 3.05 15.74 -13.80
N PRO A 35 2.90 16.64 -12.81
CA PRO A 35 1.97 16.44 -11.70
C PRO A 35 0.50 16.29 -12.13
N ARG A 36 0.09 16.89 -13.26
CA ARG A 36 -1.29 16.78 -13.76
C ARG A 36 -1.56 15.39 -14.31
N ALA A 37 -0.61 14.82 -15.06
CA ALA A 37 -0.67 13.44 -15.50
C ALA A 37 -0.70 12.47 -14.31
N ALA A 38 0.18 12.66 -13.32
CA ALA A 38 0.20 11.85 -12.11
C ALA A 38 -1.15 11.88 -11.36
N TRP A 39 -1.74 13.07 -11.21
CA TRP A 39 -3.06 13.21 -10.58
C TRP A 39 -4.18 12.55 -11.41
N ARG A 40 -4.17 12.73 -12.73
CA ARG A 40 -5.13 12.08 -13.62
C ARG A 40 -5.04 10.56 -13.47
N ASP A 41 -3.84 10.00 -13.55
CA ASP A 41 -3.62 8.55 -13.46
C ASP A 41 -4.03 8.02 -12.08
N PHE A 42 -3.78 8.79 -11.00
CA PHE A 42 -4.31 8.48 -9.66
C PHE A 42 -5.83 8.37 -9.65
N VAL A 43 -6.55 9.39 -10.15
CA VAL A 43 -8.03 9.40 -10.15
C VAL A 43 -8.59 8.28 -11.04
N THR A 44 -7.97 8.05 -12.21
CA THR A 44 -8.38 6.99 -13.14
C THR A 44 -8.27 5.60 -12.52
N VAL A 45 -7.29 5.36 -11.66
CA VAL A 45 -7.04 4.06 -11.05
C VAL A 45 -7.79 3.88 -9.73
N VAL A 46 -7.86 4.91 -8.88
CA VAL A 46 -8.38 4.76 -7.50
C VAL A 46 -9.87 4.44 -7.47
N LEU A 47 -10.68 5.09 -8.30
CA LEU A 47 -12.14 4.91 -8.30
C LEU A 47 -12.59 3.49 -8.68
N PRO A 48 -12.15 2.91 -9.82
CA PRO A 48 -12.55 1.54 -10.17
C PRO A 48 -12.01 0.52 -9.17
N LEU A 49 -10.80 0.72 -8.63
CA LEU A 49 -10.25 -0.20 -7.64
C LEU A 49 -10.99 -0.12 -6.30
N LEU A 50 -11.36 1.06 -5.82
CA LEU A 50 -12.20 1.18 -4.63
C LEU A 50 -13.57 0.51 -4.83
N GLY A 51 -14.16 0.65 -6.02
CA GLY A 51 -15.41 -0.05 -6.35
C GLY A 51 -15.25 -1.56 -6.37
N PHE A 52 -14.17 -2.07 -6.98
CA PHE A 52 -13.85 -3.49 -6.99
C PHE A 52 -13.57 -4.04 -5.58
N GLN A 53 -12.79 -3.33 -4.77
CA GLN A 53 -12.48 -3.72 -3.39
C GLN A 53 -13.71 -3.69 -2.49
N ALA A 54 -14.60 -2.71 -2.66
CA ALA A 54 -15.87 -2.68 -1.95
C ALA A 54 -16.77 -3.87 -2.33
N PHE A 55 -16.77 -4.26 -3.61
CA PHE A 55 -17.47 -5.47 -4.05
C PHE A 55 -16.88 -6.74 -3.42
N LEU A 56 -15.56 -6.91 -3.42
CA LEU A 56 -14.91 -8.05 -2.75
C LEU A 56 -15.18 -8.07 -1.24
N GLY A 57 -15.07 -6.91 -0.58
CA GLY A 57 -15.39 -6.77 0.84
C GLY A 57 -16.84 -7.15 1.16
N ALA A 58 -17.79 -6.81 0.29
CA ALA A 58 -19.19 -7.22 0.45
C ALA A 58 -19.37 -8.75 0.33
N LEU A 59 -18.62 -9.43 -0.55
CA LEU A 59 -18.61 -10.89 -0.62
C LEU A 59 -18.03 -11.52 0.65
N ALA A 60 -16.97 -10.92 1.21
CA ALA A 60 -16.32 -11.39 2.43
C ALA A 60 -17.25 -11.37 3.66
N LEU A 61 -18.29 -10.51 3.68
CA LEU A 61 -19.26 -10.47 4.80
C LEU A 61 -20.09 -11.75 4.94
N SER A 62 -20.05 -12.65 3.96
CA SER A 62 -20.67 -13.98 4.06
C SER A 62 -19.86 -14.96 4.92
N ASP A 63 -18.59 -14.65 5.20
CA ASP A 63 -17.72 -15.49 6.03
C ASP A 63 -18.06 -15.31 7.52
N PRO A 64 -18.38 -16.40 8.25
CA PRO A 64 -18.63 -16.35 9.70
C PRO A 64 -17.46 -15.81 10.54
N ALA A 65 -16.22 -15.85 10.02
CA ALA A 65 -15.03 -15.30 10.67
C ALA A 65 -14.98 -13.76 10.62
N VAL A 66 -15.82 -13.12 9.79
CA VAL A 66 -15.92 -11.66 9.74
C VAL A 66 -16.85 -11.15 10.85
N LYS A 67 -16.31 -10.30 11.73
CA LYS A 67 -16.99 -9.70 12.87
C LYS A 67 -17.12 -8.18 12.70
N PRO A 68 -18.15 -7.54 13.31
CA PRO A 68 -18.24 -6.08 13.33
C PRO A 68 -17.02 -5.44 13.99
N GLY A 69 -16.47 -4.40 13.37
CA GLY A 69 -15.44 -3.53 13.93
C GLY A 69 -16.05 -2.27 14.53
N LEU A 70 -15.68 -1.11 14.00
CA LEU A 70 -16.27 0.17 14.40
C LEU A 70 -17.78 0.25 14.11
N THR A 71 -18.51 0.99 14.94
CA THR A 71 -19.85 1.42 14.56
C THR A 71 -19.81 2.30 13.31
N LEU A 72 -20.86 2.27 12.48
CA LEU A 72 -20.93 3.10 11.27
C LEU A 72 -20.69 4.58 11.54
N TRP A 73 -21.19 5.11 12.67
CA TRP A 73 -21.01 6.52 13.02
C TRP A 73 -19.58 6.85 13.44
N SER A 74 -18.94 5.97 14.22
CA SER A 74 -17.52 6.12 14.55
C SER A 74 -16.65 6.04 13.29
N PHE A 75 -16.94 5.07 12.42
CA PHE A 75 -16.26 4.89 11.14
C PHE A 75 -16.33 6.16 10.29
N ILE A 76 -17.54 6.69 10.05
CA ILE A 76 -17.74 7.94 9.31
C ILE A 76 -17.01 9.11 9.99
N GLY A 77 -17.03 9.18 11.32
CA GLY A 77 -16.32 10.20 12.09
C GLY A 77 -14.80 10.17 11.90
N TYR A 78 -14.20 8.99 11.68
CA TYR A 78 -12.77 8.84 11.45
C TYR A 78 -12.33 9.00 9.99
N LEU A 79 -13.22 8.81 9.00
CA LEU A 79 -12.88 8.92 7.58
C LEU A 79 -12.11 10.18 7.18
N PRO A 80 -12.46 11.40 7.67
CA PRO A 80 -11.71 12.62 7.34
C PRO A 80 -10.25 12.62 7.79
N PHE A 81 -9.88 11.76 8.74
CA PHE A 81 -8.50 11.61 9.24
C PHE A 81 -7.84 10.34 8.69
N ALA A 82 -8.61 9.28 8.52
CA ALA A 82 -8.12 8.00 8.03
C ALA A 82 -7.68 8.08 6.57
N LEU A 83 -8.51 8.65 5.68
CA LEU A 83 -8.20 8.70 4.24
C LEU A 83 -6.94 9.53 3.94
N PRO A 84 -6.74 10.74 4.51
CA PRO A 84 -5.48 11.45 4.33
C PRO A 84 -4.30 10.74 4.97
N GLY A 85 -4.48 10.08 6.12
CA GLY A 85 -3.43 9.28 6.75
C GLY A 85 -2.97 8.12 5.85
N ILE A 86 -3.91 7.35 5.28
CA ILE A 86 -3.60 6.28 4.33
C ILE A 86 -2.92 6.84 3.09
N LEU A 87 -3.40 7.97 2.54
CA LEU A 87 -2.75 8.61 1.41
C LEU A 87 -1.30 9.01 1.73
N VAL A 88 -1.04 9.57 2.92
CA VAL A 88 0.32 9.93 3.36
C VAL A 88 1.20 8.68 3.44
N GLN A 89 0.71 7.59 4.03
CA GLN A 89 1.45 6.34 4.17
C GLN A 89 1.76 5.71 2.81
N CYS A 90 0.74 5.47 1.98
CA CYS A 90 0.93 4.90 0.63
C CYS A 90 1.82 5.79 -0.24
N ALA A 91 1.61 7.11 -0.24
CA ALA A 91 2.42 8.02 -1.04
C ALA A 91 3.89 8.05 -0.57
N ALA A 92 4.15 7.96 0.73
CA ALA A 92 5.51 7.91 1.26
C ALA A 92 6.25 6.63 0.83
N GLU A 93 5.61 5.48 0.94
CA GLU A 93 6.18 4.21 0.52
C GLU A 93 6.43 4.20 -1.00
N GLU A 94 5.43 4.57 -1.80
CA GLU A 94 5.62 4.65 -3.26
C GLU A 94 6.71 5.65 -3.66
N LEU A 95 6.85 6.77 -2.94
CA LEU A 95 7.90 7.74 -3.20
C LEU A 95 9.30 7.16 -2.91
N VAL A 96 9.46 6.32 -1.89
CA VAL A 96 10.71 5.61 -1.62
C VAL A 96 10.98 4.53 -2.65
N PHE A 97 10.03 3.62 -2.85
CA PHE A 97 10.28 2.42 -3.64
C PHE A 97 10.24 2.69 -5.14
N ARG A 98 9.26 3.48 -5.61
CA ARG A 98 8.99 3.71 -7.05
C ARG A 98 9.59 5.02 -7.50
N GLY A 99 9.40 6.07 -6.72
CA GLY A 99 9.94 7.40 -6.99
C GLY A 99 11.46 7.48 -6.86
N TYR A 100 12.04 6.86 -5.82
CA TYR A 100 13.48 6.93 -5.55
C TYR A 100 14.24 5.67 -5.99
N LEU A 101 14.01 4.50 -5.36
CA LEU A 101 14.83 3.31 -5.60
C LEU A 101 14.72 2.80 -7.05
N GLN A 102 13.50 2.54 -7.53
CA GLN A 102 13.25 2.07 -8.89
C GLN A 102 13.83 3.03 -9.93
N GLN A 103 13.58 4.34 -9.79
CA GLN A 103 14.11 5.34 -10.71
C GLN A 103 15.64 5.34 -10.77
N GLN A 104 16.31 5.25 -9.62
CA GLN A 104 17.77 5.24 -9.54
C GLN A 104 18.38 3.97 -10.16
N LEU A 105 17.73 2.81 -9.97
CA LEU A 105 18.15 1.55 -10.58
C LEU A 105 17.91 1.56 -12.09
N ALA A 106 16.75 2.04 -12.55
CA ALA A 106 16.40 2.12 -13.97
C ALA A 106 17.36 3.05 -14.75
N ALA A 107 17.92 4.07 -14.09
CA ALA A 107 18.94 4.93 -14.67
C ALA A 107 20.32 4.27 -14.82
N ARG A 108 20.58 3.14 -14.13
CA ARG A 108 21.90 2.47 -14.08
C ARG A 108 21.91 1.11 -14.79
N VAL A 109 20.78 0.41 -14.77
CA VAL A 109 20.67 -0.97 -15.25
C VAL A 109 19.47 -1.09 -16.17
N ARG A 110 19.64 -1.70 -17.34
CA ARG A 110 18.56 -1.88 -18.33
C ARG A 110 17.58 -3.00 -17.96
N THR A 111 18.02 -3.97 -17.17
CA THR A 111 17.25 -5.19 -16.84
C THR A 111 16.07 -4.90 -15.90
N PRO A 112 14.80 -5.11 -16.33
CA PRO A 112 13.62 -4.84 -15.52
C PRO A 112 13.55 -5.60 -14.20
N MET A 113 14.04 -6.84 -14.18
CA MET A 113 14.10 -7.64 -12.95
C MET A 113 14.91 -6.95 -11.84
N VAL A 114 15.90 -6.12 -12.20
CA VAL A 114 16.70 -5.38 -11.21
C VAL A 114 15.94 -4.16 -10.74
N TRP A 115 15.51 -3.28 -11.64
CA TRP A 115 14.92 -1.99 -11.24
C TRP A 115 13.45 -2.10 -10.78
N MET A 116 12.74 -3.18 -11.11
CA MET A 116 11.42 -3.50 -10.55
C MET A 116 11.53 -4.50 -9.39
N GLY A 117 12.24 -5.60 -9.61
CA GLY A 117 12.22 -6.74 -8.69
C GLY A 117 12.95 -6.44 -7.38
N LEU A 118 14.09 -5.74 -7.42
CA LEU A 118 14.84 -5.46 -6.19
C LEU A 118 14.08 -4.51 -5.24
N PRO A 119 13.53 -3.34 -5.68
CA PRO A 119 12.71 -2.52 -4.80
C PRO A 119 11.49 -3.26 -4.25
N SER A 120 10.82 -4.08 -5.07
CA SER A 120 9.68 -4.89 -4.63
C SER A 120 10.05 -5.96 -3.61
N ALA A 121 11.22 -6.60 -3.76
CA ALA A 121 11.73 -7.56 -2.78
C ALA A 121 12.07 -6.89 -1.45
N ILE A 122 12.65 -5.69 -1.47
CA ILE A 122 12.93 -4.92 -0.24
C ILE A 122 11.62 -4.51 0.43
N PHE A 123 10.64 -4.04 -0.34
CA PHE A 123 9.29 -3.72 0.16
C PHE A 123 8.66 -4.96 0.82
N ALA A 124 8.67 -6.10 0.13
CA ALA A 124 8.12 -7.36 0.62
C ALA A 124 8.82 -7.85 1.90
N PHE A 125 10.14 -7.74 1.98
CA PHE A 125 10.89 -8.12 3.18
C PHE A 125 10.52 -7.27 4.39
N GLY A 126 10.18 -5.99 4.19
CA GLY A 126 9.64 -5.13 5.25
C GLY A 126 8.30 -5.61 5.83
N HIS A 127 7.61 -6.53 5.16
CA HIS A 127 6.36 -7.14 5.60
C HIS A 127 6.55 -8.54 6.20
N TYR A 128 7.80 -9.01 6.37
CA TYR A 128 8.07 -10.26 7.06
C TYR A 128 7.93 -10.07 8.57
N LEU A 129 6.72 -10.23 9.07
CA LEU A 129 6.35 -10.06 10.48
C LEU A 129 5.82 -11.39 11.05
N PRO A 130 6.70 -12.37 11.34
CA PRO A 130 6.30 -13.68 11.86
C PRO A 130 5.65 -13.61 13.25
N GLU A 131 5.92 -12.56 14.02
CA GLU A 131 5.25 -12.32 15.31
C GLU A 131 3.77 -11.97 15.13
N ASP A 132 3.40 -11.31 14.03
CA ASP A 132 2.02 -10.88 13.75
C ASP A 132 1.25 -11.95 12.95
N PHE A 133 1.93 -12.65 12.03
CA PHE A 133 1.29 -13.53 11.04
C PHE A 133 1.64 -15.01 11.17
N GLY A 134 2.42 -15.42 12.16
CA GLY A 134 2.79 -16.82 12.40
C GLY A 134 3.32 -17.53 11.14
N ALA A 135 2.77 -18.71 10.83
CA ALA A 135 3.11 -19.46 9.62
C ALA A 135 2.78 -18.73 8.31
N GLY A 136 1.90 -17.72 8.37
CA GLY A 136 1.45 -16.90 7.24
C GLY A 136 2.40 -15.82 6.78
N ALA A 137 3.42 -15.49 7.58
CA ALA A 137 4.31 -14.38 7.27
C ALA A 137 4.99 -14.51 5.89
N LEU A 138 5.36 -15.72 5.47
CA LEU A 138 5.92 -15.94 4.13
C LEU A 138 4.91 -15.70 3.01
N MET A 139 3.64 -16.01 3.23
CA MET A 139 2.57 -15.72 2.26
C MET A 139 2.37 -14.21 2.13
N ILE A 140 2.37 -13.47 3.25
CA ILE A 140 2.29 -12.00 3.25
C ILE A 140 3.48 -11.39 2.48
N VAL A 141 4.69 -11.91 2.66
CA VAL A 141 5.88 -11.48 1.89
C VAL A 141 5.68 -11.76 0.39
N LEU A 142 5.21 -12.95 0.01
CA LEU A 142 4.97 -13.28 -1.39
C LEU A 142 3.91 -12.36 -2.01
N TRP A 143 2.81 -12.14 -1.30
CA TRP A 143 1.75 -11.21 -1.71
C TRP A 143 2.30 -9.78 -1.87
N ALA A 144 3.05 -9.28 -0.89
CA ALA A 144 3.65 -7.96 -0.91
C ALA A 144 4.67 -7.80 -2.05
N PHE A 145 5.38 -8.88 -2.41
CA PHE A 145 6.29 -8.89 -3.56
C PHE A 145 5.53 -8.77 -4.88
N VAL A 146 4.44 -9.52 -5.05
CA VAL A 146 3.59 -9.45 -6.24
C VAL A 146 2.94 -8.07 -6.34
N PHE A 147 2.32 -7.59 -5.26
CA PHE A 147 1.80 -6.23 -5.16
C PHE A 147 2.86 -5.20 -5.57
N GLY A 148 4.08 -5.36 -5.04
CA GLY A 148 5.15 -4.43 -5.30
C GLY A 148 5.59 -4.41 -6.77
N CYS A 149 5.65 -5.58 -7.41
CA CYS A 149 5.93 -5.72 -8.83
C CYS A 149 4.84 -5.06 -9.71
N LEU A 150 3.57 -5.20 -9.35
CA LEU A 150 2.45 -4.55 -10.05
C LEU A 150 2.53 -3.02 -9.91
N ALA A 151 2.81 -2.49 -8.71
CA ALA A 151 3.02 -1.06 -8.49
C ALA A 151 4.24 -0.52 -9.27
N ALA A 152 5.31 -1.30 -9.36
CA ALA A 152 6.49 -0.96 -10.15
C ALA A 152 6.19 -0.92 -11.66
N ASP A 153 5.39 -1.86 -12.17
CA ASP A 153 4.96 -1.91 -13.57
C ASP A 153 4.05 -0.72 -13.92
N LEU A 154 3.07 -0.41 -13.05
CA LEU A 154 2.22 0.77 -13.20
C LEU A 154 3.06 2.04 -13.31
N THR A 155 4.02 2.21 -12.40
CA THR A 155 4.95 3.37 -12.42
C THR A 155 5.76 3.43 -13.71
N ALA A 156 6.25 2.29 -14.19
CA ALA A 156 7.05 2.23 -15.41
C ALA A 156 6.24 2.62 -16.67
N ARG A 157 4.95 2.25 -16.71
CA ARG A 157 4.06 2.54 -17.84
C ARG A 157 3.53 3.96 -17.86
N THR A 158 3.20 4.51 -16.70
CA THR A 158 2.66 5.88 -16.59
C THR A 158 3.77 6.94 -16.52
N GLY A 159 4.99 6.55 -16.16
CA GLY A 159 6.11 7.47 -15.94
C GLY A 159 5.95 8.35 -14.70
N SER A 160 4.98 8.03 -13.83
CA SER A 160 4.70 8.75 -12.58
C SER A 160 4.22 7.77 -11.50
N ILE A 161 4.33 8.16 -10.22
CA ILE A 161 3.87 7.29 -9.13
C ILE A 161 2.35 7.33 -8.94
N GLY A 162 1.62 8.21 -9.64
CA GLY A 162 0.20 8.46 -9.39
C GLY A 162 -0.69 7.21 -9.42
N ALA A 163 -0.53 6.38 -10.46
CA ALA A 163 -1.25 5.11 -10.57
C ALA A 163 -0.87 4.10 -9.47
N ALA A 164 0.42 4.03 -9.10
CA ALA A 164 0.89 3.15 -8.04
C ALA A 164 0.36 3.58 -6.67
N VAL A 165 0.34 4.89 -6.38
CA VAL A 165 -0.25 5.44 -5.15
C VAL A 165 -1.74 5.15 -5.07
N ALA A 166 -2.47 5.25 -6.19
CA ALA A 166 -3.89 4.90 -6.25
C ALA A 166 -4.13 3.41 -6.01
N PHE A 167 -3.34 2.55 -6.65
CA PHE A 167 -3.40 1.09 -6.46
C PHE A 167 -3.15 0.71 -5.00
N HIS A 168 -2.12 1.30 -4.39
CA HIS A 168 -1.79 1.09 -2.98
C HIS A 168 -2.86 1.63 -2.04
N MET A 169 -3.33 2.87 -2.27
CA MET A 169 -4.38 3.45 -1.44
C MET A 169 -5.67 2.62 -1.50
N ALA A 170 -6.07 2.11 -2.66
CA ALA A 170 -7.26 1.27 -2.78
C ALA A 170 -7.10 -0.05 -2.01
N ASN A 171 -5.92 -0.67 -2.08
CA ASN A 171 -5.60 -1.85 -1.28
C ASN A 171 -5.68 -1.57 0.22
N ASN A 172 -5.03 -0.51 0.70
CA ASN A 172 -4.98 -0.21 2.13
C ASN A 172 -6.33 0.28 2.64
N VAL A 173 -7.13 0.98 1.84
CA VAL A 173 -8.53 1.28 2.21
C VAL A 173 -9.31 -0.02 2.42
N SER A 174 -9.16 -1.01 1.53
CA SER A 174 -9.81 -2.33 1.71
C SER A 174 -9.37 -2.99 3.02
N ALA A 175 -8.05 -3.15 3.19
CA ALA A 175 -7.44 -3.90 4.29
C ALA A 175 -7.45 -3.17 5.65
N MET A 176 -7.69 -1.86 5.70
CA MET A 176 -7.66 -1.07 6.94
C MET A 176 -9.01 -0.46 7.31
N LEU A 177 -9.90 -0.24 6.34
CA LEU A 177 -11.19 0.44 6.56
C LEU A 177 -12.40 -0.47 6.30
N ILE A 178 -12.33 -1.38 5.32
CA ILE A 178 -13.49 -2.21 4.94
C ILE A 178 -13.51 -3.50 5.78
N VAL A 179 -12.54 -4.39 5.54
CA VAL A 179 -12.35 -5.64 6.29
C VAL A 179 -10.90 -5.69 6.77
N GLY A 180 -10.68 -5.28 8.01
CA GLY A 180 -9.37 -5.31 8.65
C GLY A 180 -9.01 -6.67 9.20
N LEU A 181 -7.72 -7.00 9.32
CA LEU A 181 -7.30 -8.21 9.99
C LEU A 181 -7.28 -7.98 11.51
N ALA A 182 -8.03 -8.78 12.27
CA ALA A 182 -8.17 -8.62 13.71
C ALA A 182 -6.79 -8.60 14.39
N GLY A 183 -6.53 -7.59 15.23
CA GLY A 183 -5.26 -7.42 15.93
C GLY A 183 -4.12 -6.80 15.11
N ASN A 184 -4.30 -6.55 13.80
CA ASN A 184 -3.31 -5.92 12.94
C ASN A 184 -3.83 -4.61 12.33
N LEU A 185 -3.58 -3.48 13.01
CA LEU A 185 -3.98 -2.15 12.55
C LEU A 185 -5.47 -2.07 12.12
N ASP A 186 -6.35 -2.77 12.82
CA ASP A 186 -7.78 -2.89 12.54
C ASP A 186 -8.64 -1.79 13.21
N GLY A 187 -8.05 -0.93 14.04
CA GLY A 187 -8.75 0.06 14.84
C GLY A 187 -9.54 1.13 14.06
N LEU A 188 -9.50 1.13 12.73
CA LEU A 188 -10.30 1.99 11.85
C LEU A 188 -11.25 1.20 10.93
N ALA A 189 -11.29 -0.13 11.04
CA ALA A 189 -12.05 -1.00 10.15
C ALA A 189 -13.54 -1.06 10.54
N LEU A 190 -14.41 -1.10 9.53
CA LEU A 190 -15.85 -1.32 9.72
C LEU A 190 -16.16 -2.77 10.08
N TRP A 191 -15.41 -3.70 9.50
CA TRP A 191 -15.44 -5.13 9.78
C TRP A 191 -14.04 -5.65 10.05
N THR A 192 -13.93 -6.74 10.80
CA THR A 192 -12.66 -7.39 11.11
C THR A 192 -12.74 -8.87 10.79
N LEU A 193 -11.71 -9.41 10.16
CA LEU A 193 -11.56 -10.83 9.89
C LEU A 193 -10.68 -11.45 10.98
N GLU A 194 -11.21 -12.45 11.68
CA GLU A 194 -10.45 -13.25 12.64
C GLU A 194 -9.76 -14.39 11.90
N VAL A 195 -8.43 -14.41 11.89
CA VAL A 195 -7.63 -15.47 11.26
C VAL A 195 -6.77 -16.20 12.29
N ASP A 196 -6.84 -17.52 12.29
CA ASP A 196 -5.92 -18.40 13.00
C ASP A 196 -4.75 -18.79 12.07
N PHE A 197 -3.65 -18.05 12.21
CA PHE A 197 -2.43 -18.24 11.44
C PHE A 197 -1.64 -19.51 11.79
N ASP A 198 -1.97 -20.18 12.91
CA ASP A 198 -1.27 -21.39 13.35
C ASP A 198 -1.93 -22.67 12.80
N SER A 199 -3.21 -22.60 12.44
CA SER A 199 -3.98 -23.74 11.92
C SER A 199 -3.63 -24.15 10.48
N GLY A 200 -2.97 -23.29 9.69
CA GLY A 200 -2.62 -23.56 8.29
C GLY A 200 -3.80 -23.61 7.30
N GLU A 201 -5.05 -23.67 7.77
CA GLU A 201 -6.24 -23.87 6.93
C GLU A 201 -6.83 -22.57 6.35
N GLN A 202 -6.52 -21.41 6.93
CA GLN A 202 -7.21 -20.15 6.61
C GLN A 202 -6.50 -19.26 5.58
N PHE A 203 -5.44 -19.75 4.93
CA PHE A 203 -4.72 -18.98 3.91
C PHE A 203 -5.50 -18.72 2.62
N ALA A 204 -6.56 -19.49 2.36
CA ALA A 204 -7.37 -19.33 1.15
C ALA A 204 -8.26 -18.08 1.17
N VAL A 205 -8.49 -17.46 2.33
CA VAL A 205 -9.43 -16.32 2.50
C VAL A 205 -8.72 -14.95 2.43
N LEU A 206 -7.39 -14.92 2.49
CA LEU A 206 -6.58 -13.68 2.51
C LEU A 206 -6.17 -13.17 1.11
N LEU A 207 -6.73 -13.73 0.03
CA LEU A 207 -6.47 -13.35 -1.37
C LEU A 207 -7.73 -12.81 -2.04
#